data_AF-A0A7Y2GPH7-F1
#
_entry.id   AF-A0A7Y2GPH7-F1
#
_cell.length_a   1.000
_cell.length_b   1.000
_cell.length_c   1.000
_cell.angle_alpha   90.00
_cell.angle_beta   90.00
_cell.angle_gamma   90.00
#
_symmetry.space_group_name_H-M   'P 1'
#
loop_
_entity.id
_entity.type
_entity.pdbx_description
1 polymer ?
#
loop_
_entity_poly.entity_id
_entity_poly.type
_entity_poly.pdbx_seq_one_letter_code
_entity_poly.pdbx_strand_id
1 'polypeptide(L)'
;MIPSEKLLRYLEDLAKEEHPQISGKEYSQSEIILAERLVRDVQKAIGIASQKPKLSRRRAFIVILEELYYDIPKYPNDLTLDGIHRRASQRFEYMNRDVKSFTTPTEVHPKDPCTYYEDNAHAKARYKSALQYLVLESHRYFEVPEAETSLEILFEDVKLC
;
A
#
# COMPACT_ATOMS: atom_id res chain seq x y z
N MET A 1 -19.10 -17.84 -7.78
CA MET A 1 -19.25 -16.51 -7.17
C MET A 1 -20.17 -15.67 -8.04
N ILE A 2 -21.22 -15.07 -7.47
CA ILE A 2 -22.02 -14.08 -8.17
C ILE A 2 -21.22 -12.77 -8.17
N PRO A 3 -20.93 -12.15 -9.33
CA PRO A 3 -20.33 -10.81 -9.38
C PRO A 3 -21.18 -9.84 -8.58
N SER A 4 -20.55 -8.98 -7.77
CA SER A 4 -21.27 -8.05 -6.89
C SER A 4 -22.24 -7.13 -7.65
N GLU A 5 -21.94 -6.81 -8.91
CA GLU A 5 -22.82 -6.07 -9.84
C GLU A 5 -24.11 -6.83 -10.17
N LYS A 6 -24.04 -8.16 -10.34
CA LYS A 6 -25.23 -8.99 -10.57
C LYS A 6 -26.09 -9.08 -9.32
N LEU A 7 -25.47 -9.15 -8.15
CA LEU A 7 -26.17 -9.17 -6.87
C LEU A 7 -26.87 -7.82 -6.61
N LEU A 8 -26.19 -6.71 -6.91
CA LEU A 8 -26.76 -5.38 -6.75
C LEU A 8 -27.97 -5.16 -7.67
N ARG A 9 -27.86 -5.52 -8.97
CA ARG A 9 -28.99 -5.45 -9.91
C ARG A 9 -30.18 -6.30 -9.45
N TYR A 10 -29.91 -7.51 -8.94
CA TYR A 10 -30.94 -8.38 -8.41
C TYR A 10 -31.71 -7.73 -7.25
N LEU A 11 -31.00 -7.06 -6.32
CA LEU A 11 -31.62 -6.34 -5.21
C LEU A 11 -32.39 -5.09 -5.68
N GLU A 12 -31.85 -4.35 -6.67
CA GLU A 12 -32.54 -3.20 -7.28
C GLU A 12 -33.85 -3.60 -7.97
N ASP A 13 -33.91 -4.78 -8.58
CA ASP A 13 -35.12 -5.29 -9.21
C ASP A 13 -36.13 -5.79 -8.18
N LEU A 14 -35.68 -6.51 -7.14
CA LEU A 14 -36.52 -6.91 -6.00
C LEU A 14 -37.12 -5.71 -5.27
N ALA A 15 -36.40 -4.59 -5.16
CA ALA A 15 -36.90 -3.38 -4.49
C ALA A 15 -38.12 -2.77 -5.20
N LYS A 16 -38.38 -3.13 -6.47
CA LYS A 16 -39.54 -2.69 -7.26
C LYS A 16 -40.73 -3.63 -7.14
N GLU A 17 -40.55 -4.81 -6.55
CA GLU A 17 -41.63 -5.78 -6.37
C GLU A 17 -42.53 -5.38 -5.20
N GLU A 18 -43.83 -5.69 -5.33
CA GLU A 18 -44.82 -5.46 -4.28
C GLU A 18 -44.67 -6.47 -3.13
N HIS A 19 -44.25 -7.70 -3.46
CA HIS A 19 -44.00 -8.81 -2.53
C HIS A 19 -42.65 -9.47 -2.83
N PRO A 20 -41.52 -8.82 -2.48
CA PRO A 20 -40.20 -9.34 -2.85
C PRO A 20 -39.90 -10.67 -2.16
N GLN A 21 -39.49 -11.66 -2.95
CA GLN A 21 -39.17 -13.00 -2.44
C GLN A 21 -37.75 -13.45 -2.77
N ILE A 22 -37.08 -14.01 -1.77
CA ILE A 22 -35.78 -14.67 -1.95
C ILE A 22 -35.91 -16.10 -1.42
N SER A 23 -35.66 -17.08 -2.29
CA SER A 23 -35.76 -18.51 -1.96
C SER A 23 -37.10 -18.90 -1.31
N GLY A 24 -38.20 -18.30 -1.77
CA GLY A 24 -39.56 -18.57 -1.27
C GLY A 24 -39.91 -17.91 0.05
N LYS A 25 -39.02 -17.09 0.63
CA LYS A 25 -39.33 -16.25 1.80
C LYS A 25 -39.58 -14.82 1.35
N GLU A 26 -40.69 -14.26 1.82
CA GLU A 26 -41.05 -12.86 1.57
C GLU A 26 -40.28 -11.93 2.52
N TYR A 27 -39.85 -10.79 1.97
CA TYR A 27 -39.16 -9.74 2.68
C TYR A 27 -39.94 -8.43 2.51
N SER A 28 -39.85 -7.56 3.51
CA SER A 28 -40.37 -6.20 3.37
C SER A 28 -39.48 -5.37 2.45
N GLN A 29 -40.07 -4.35 1.80
CA GLN A 29 -39.29 -3.44 0.95
C GLN A 29 -38.15 -2.75 1.72
N SER A 30 -38.34 -2.41 2.99
CA SER A 30 -37.28 -1.81 3.82
C SER A 30 -36.09 -2.75 4.04
N GLU A 31 -36.32 -4.06 4.17
CA GLU A 31 -35.25 -5.06 4.28
C GLU A 31 -34.47 -5.19 2.97
N ILE A 32 -35.16 -5.17 1.82
CA ILE A 32 -34.50 -5.21 0.50
C ILE A 32 -33.64 -3.96 0.28
N ILE A 33 -34.17 -2.77 0.59
CA ILE A 33 -33.43 -1.50 0.49
C ILE A 33 -32.19 -1.50 1.41
N LEU A 34 -32.32 -2.02 2.64
CA LEU A 34 -31.19 -2.14 3.56
C LEU A 34 -30.12 -3.08 2.99
N ALA A 35 -30.53 -4.23 2.44
CA ALA A 35 -29.60 -5.18 1.82
C ALA A 35 -28.86 -4.57 0.62
N GLU A 36 -29.58 -3.85 -0.24
CA GLU A 36 -28.99 -3.12 -1.38
C GLU A 36 -27.92 -2.12 -0.89
N ARG A 37 -28.26 -1.31 0.12
CA ARG A 37 -27.35 -0.31 0.69
C ARG A 37 -26.10 -0.96 1.28
N LEU A 38 -26.24 -2.06 2.01
CA LEU A 38 -25.10 -2.81 2.56
C LEU A 38 -24.20 -3.34 1.44
N VAL A 39 -24.75 -3.87 0.36
CA VAL A 39 -23.97 -4.34 -0.79
C VAL A 39 -23.20 -3.19 -1.44
N ARG A 40 -23.82 -2.01 -1.60
CA ARG A 40 -23.14 -0.80 -2.12
C ARG A 40 -22.02 -0.31 -1.21
N ASP A 41 -22.27 -0.25 0.10
CA ASP A 41 -21.29 0.22 1.08
C ASP A 41 -20.09 -0.74 1.13
N VAL A 42 -20.33 -2.05 1.09
CA VAL A 42 -19.28 -3.06 0.99
C VAL A 42 -18.53 -2.97 -0.34
N GLN A 43 -19.21 -2.80 -1.47
CA GLN A 43 -18.55 -2.57 -2.77
C GLN A 43 -17.65 -1.33 -2.74
N LYS A 44 -18.11 -0.24 -2.11
CA LYS A 44 -17.34 0.99 -1.97
C LYS A 44 -16.14 0.79 -1.05
N ALA A 45 -16.33 0.11 0.09
CA ALA A 45 -15.25 -0.20 1.02
C ALA A 45 -14.20 -1.13 0.38
N ILE A 46 -14.64 -2.17 -0.35
CA ILE A 46 -13.75 -3.06 -1.12
C ILE A 46 -13.07 -2.28 -2.25
N GLY A 47 -13.79 -1.42 -2.98
CA GLY A 47 -13.23 -0.59 -4.02
C GLY A 47 -12.16 0.36 -3.51
N ILE A 48 -12.35 0.94 -2.32
CA ILE A 48 -11.37 1.75 -1.60
C ILE A 48 -10.19 0.89 -1.14
N ALA A 49 -10.45 -0.29 -0.56
CA ALA A 49 -9.42 -1.24 -0.13
C ALA A 49 -8.64 -1.85 -1.30
N SER A 50 -9.22 -1.90 -2.51
CA SER A 50 -8.60 -2.41 -3.73
C SER A 50 -7.72 -1.36 -4.42
N GLN A 51 -7.79 -0.10 -4.01
CA GLN A 51 -6.89 0.92 -4.54
C GLN A 51 -5.52 0.75 -3.90
N LYS A 52 -4.53 0.39 -4.73
CA LYS A 52 -3.14 0.33 -4.33
C LYS A 52 -2.71 1.66 -3.71
N PRO A 53 -2.06 1.68 -2.54
CA PRO A 53 -1.56 2.92 -1.96
C PRO A 53 -0.64 3.63 -2.95
N LYS A 54 -0.78 4.94 -3.00
CA LYS A 54 -0.06 5.80 -3.93
C LYS A 54 1.28 6.21 -3.32
N LEU A 55 2.38 5.77 -3.93
CA LEU A 55 3.74 6.09 -3.50
C LEU A 55 4.60 6.58 -4.66
N SER A 56 5.65 7.34 -4.36
CA SER A 56 6.73 7.51 -5.32
C SER A 56 7.50 6.20 -5.48
N ARG A 57 8.17 5.99 -6.62
CA ARG A 57 8.98 4.78 -6.86
C ARG A 57 10.00 4.54 -5.76
N ARG A 58 10.70 5.59 -5.30
CA ARG A 58 11.66 5.50 -4.19
C ARG A 58 11.01 4.97 -2.92
N ARG A 59 9.88 5.55 -2.49
CA ARG A 59 9.18 5.16 -1.26
C ARG A 59 8.66 3.73 -1.33
N ALA A 60 8.08 3.36 -2.47
CA ALA A 60 7.65 1.99 -2.71
C ALA A 60 8.83 1.00 -2.63
N PHE A 61 10.00 1.37 -3.16
CA PHE A 61 11.18 0.51 -3.09
C PHE A 61 11.77 0.43 -1.69
N ILE A 62 11.78 1.53 -0.93
CA ILE A 62 12.19 1.53 0.49
C ILE A 62 11.36 0.50 1.26
N VAL A 63 10.03 0.51 1.10
CA VAL A 63 9.15 -0.45 1.80
C VAL A 63 9.52 -1.89 1.47
N ILE A 64 9.62 -2.24 0.18
CA ILE A 64 9.97 -3.61 -0.22
C ILE A 64 11.37 -4.01 0.24
N LEU A 65 12.35 -3.10 0.16
CA LEU A 65 13.71 -3.36 0.60
C LEU A 65 13.81 -3.54 2.10
N GLU A 66 13.05 -2.77 2.87
CA GLU A 66 13.04 -2.87 4.32
C GLU A 66 12.38 -4.18 4.75
N GLU A 67 11.19 -4.52 4.23
CA GLU A 67 10.51 -5.77 4.56
C GLU A 67 11.33 -7.03 4.25
N LEU A 68 12.10 -7.02 3.17
CA LEU A 68 12.89 -8.18 2.76
C LEU A 68 14.21 -8.31 3.52
N TYR A 69 14.73 -7.21 4.09
CA TYR A 69 16.13 -7.14 4.50
C TYR A 69 16.36 -6.30 5.76
N TYR A 70 15.35 -5.96 6.56
CA TYR A 70 15.50 -5.11 7.75
C TYR A 70 16.57 -5.63 8.72
N ASP A 71 16.70 -6.95 8.83
CA ASP A 71 17.56 -7.66 9.79
C ASP A 71 18.99 -7.93 9.29
N ILE A 72 19.34 -7.52 8.07
CA ILE A 72 20.68 -7.73 7.53
C ILE A 72 21.49 -6.44 7.42
N PRO A 73 22.80 -6.47 7.72
CA PRO A 73 23.66 -5.28 7.74
C PRO A 73 24.04 -4.79 6.34
N LYS A 74 23.91 -5.63 5.31
CA LYS A 74 24.27 -5.30 3.92
C LYS A 74 23.39 -6.11 2.97
N TYR A 75 22.95 -5.47 1.88
CA TYR A 75 22.23 -6.19 0.83
C TYR A 75 23.08 -7.28 0.17
N PRO A 76 22.45 -8.38 -0.29
CA PRO A 76 23.12 -9.36 -1.15
C PRO A 76 23.74 -8.68 -2.38
N ASN A 77 24.95 -9.10 -2.76
CA ASN A 77 25.69 -8.46 -3.86
C ASN A 77 25.02 -8.66 -5.22
N ASP A 78 24.19 -9.70 -5.36
CA ASP A 78 23.42 -10.05 -6.55
C ASP A 78 22.00 -9.45 -6.56
N LEU A 79 21.62 -8.70 -5.51
CA LEU A 79 20.30 -8.07 -5.43
C LEU A 79 20.16 -6.96 -6.48
N THR A 80 19.21 -7.14 -7.39
CA THR A 80 18.85 -6.14 -8.41
C THR A 80 17.53 -5.45 -8.08
N LEU A 81 17.34 -4.24 -8.63
CA LEU A 81 16.10 -3.49 -8.46
C LEU A 81 14.92 -4.04 -9.28
N ASP A 82 15.14 -4.96 -10.22
CA ASP A 82 14.06 -5.52 -11.04
C ASP A 82 13.09 -6.36 -10.22
N GLY A 83 13.62 -7.20 -9.32
CA GLY A 83 12.81 -7.98 -8.38
C GLY A 83 12.02 -7.09 -7.43
N ILE A 84 12.66 -6.02 -6.94
CA ILE A 84 12.06 -5.01 -6.07
C ILE A 84 10.95 -4.27 -6.81
N HIS A 85 11.20 -3.85 -8.05
CA HIS A 85 10.23 -3.15 -8.88
C HIS A 85 8.98 -3.99 -9.14
N ARG A 86 9.16 -5.28 -9.47
CA ARG A 86 8.04 -6.19 -9.71
C ARG A 86 7.15 -6.32 -8.47
N ARG A 87 7.75 -6.52 -7.29
CA ARG A 87 7.01 -6.60 -6.01
C ARG A 87 6.32 -5.28 -5.68
N ALA A 88 7.04 -4.16 -5.80
CA ALA A 88 6.50 -2.83 -5.54
C ALA A 88 5.32 -2.49 -6.47
N SER A 89 5.39 -2.85 -7.75
CA SER A 89 4.32 -2.60 -8.74
C SER A 89 3.06 -3.42 -8.48
N GLN A 90 3.19 -4.57 -7.80
CA GLN A 90 2.05 -5.37 -7.38
C GLN A 90 1.29 -4.72 -6.23
N ARG A 91 1.97 -3.98 -5.35
CA ARG A 91 1.39 -3.41 -4.12
C ARG A 91 1.03 -1.93 -4.21
N PHE A 92 1.79 -1.15 -4.96
CA PHE A 92 1.67 0.32 -4.97
C PHE A 92 1.33 0.87 -6.36
N GLU A 93 0.64 2.01 -6.39
CA GLU A 93 0.45 2.82 -7.59
C GLU A 93 1.50 3.95 -7.60
N TYR A 94 2.24 4.09 -8.70
CA TYR A 94 3.29 5.09 -8.79
C TYR A 94 2.74 6.48 -9.14
N MET A 95 2.88 7.43 -8.21
CA MET A 95 2.40 8.80 -8.41
C MET A 95 3.23 9.62 -9.41
N ASN A 96 4.50 9.27 -9.63
CA ASN A 96 5.40 10.01 -10.52
C ASN A 96 6.32 9.06 -11.29
N ARG A 97 6.47 9.29 -12.60
CA ARG A 97 7.44 8.64 -13.50
C ARG A 97 8.82 9.28 -13.41
N ASP A 98 9.26 9.69 -12.22
CA ASP A 98 10.53 10.41 -12.08
C ASP A 98 11.68 9.55 -12.66
N VAL A 99 12.35 10.10 -13.69
CA VAL A 99 13.18 9.34 -14.65
C VAL A 99 14.57 9.05 -14.10
N LYS A 100 14.92 9.60 -12.93
CA LYS A 100 16.17 9.26 -12.25
C LYS A 100 16.07 7.82 -11.73
N SER A 101 16.56 6.90 -12.54
CA SER A 101 16.69 5.49 -12.19
C SER A 101 17.75 5.36 -11.11
N PHE A 102 17.35 4.96 -9.91
CA PHE A 102 18.27 4.28 -9.01
C PHE A 102 18.82 3.05 -9.71
N THR A 103 20.11 2.79 -9.51
CA THR A 103 20.80 1.65 -10.10
C THR A 103 21.00 0.53 -9.10
N THR A 104 21.12 0.86 -7.80
CA THR A 104 21.35 -0.12 -6.74
C THR A 104 20.35 0.00 -5.58
N PRO A 105 20.10 -1.09 -4.83
CA PRO A 105 19.34 -1.05 -3.58
C PRO A 105 19.87 0.00 -2.58
N THR A 106 21.20 0.11 -2.45
CA THR A 106 21.85 1.05 -1.53
C THR A 106 21.57 2.51 -1.88
N GLU A 107 21.48 2.86 -3.16
CA GLU A 107 21.11 4.23 -3.57
C GLU A 107 19.69 4.62 -3.17
N VAL A 108 18.79 3.63 -3.16
CA VAL A 108 17.39 3.81 -2.76
C VAL A 108 17.31 3.98 -1.24
N HIS A 109 17.86 2.99 -0.54
CA HIS A 109 17.68 2.73 0.88
C HIS A 109 19.00 2.22 1.50
N PRO A 110 19.96 3.08 1.84
CA PRO A 110 21.24 2.64 2.38
C PRO A 110 21.07 2.02 3.77
N LYS A 111 21.83 0.95 4.08
CA LYS A 111 21.84 0.33 5.41
C LYS A 111 22.52 1.18 6.49
N ASP A 112 23.40 2.07 6.08
CA ASP A 112 23.96 3.13 6.91
C ASP A 112 23.76 4.48 6.21
N PRO A 113 22.59 5.14 6.39
CA PRO A 113 22.32 6.40 5.72
C PRO A 113 23.17 7.57 6.23
N CYS A 114 23.64 7.52 7.48
CA CYS A 114 24.43 8.61 8.06
C CYS A 114 25.78 8.72 7.33
N THR A 115 26.49 7.59 7.19
CA THR A 115 27.74 7.54 6.43
C THR A 115 27.50 7.68 4.92
N TYR A 116 26.46 7.04 4.37
CA TYR A 116 26.18 7.12 2.93
C TYR A 116 25.96 8.56 2.43
N TYR A 117 25.37 9.42 3.26
CA TYR A 117 25.09 10.81 2.91
C TYR A 117 25.97 11.84 3.60
N GLU A 118 27.09 11.44 4.22
CA GLU A 118 27.97 12.33 5.00
C GLU A 118 28.34 13.60 4.21
N ASP A 119 28.75 13.45 2.95
CA ASP A 119 29.13 14.55 2.07
C ASP A 119 27.98 15.14 1.23
N ASN A 120 26.73 14.72 1.47
CA ASN A 120 25.59 15.11 0.64
C ASN A 120 24.31 15.39 1.45
N ALA A 121 24.34 16.49 2.19
CA ALA A 121 23.23 16.96 3.01
C ALA A 121 21.90 17.11 2.23
N HIS A 122 21.93 17.53 0.97
CA HIS A 122 20.73 17.66 0.15
C HIS A 122 20.09 16.31 -0.19
N ALA A 123 20.90 15.30 -0.52
CA ALA A 123 20.40 13.95 -0.74
C ALA A 123 19.87 13.33 0.57
N LYS A 124 20.57 13.57 1.69
CA LYS A 124 20.13 13.16 3.03
C LYS A 124 18.76 13.73 3.37
N ALA A 125 18.56 15.04 3.19
CA ALA A 125 17.29 15.70 3.47
C ALA A 125 16.13 15.09 2.66
N ARG A 126 16.34 14.81 1.37
CA ARG A 126 15.31 14.15 0.52
C ARG A 126 15.03 12.71 0.96
N TYR A 127 16.04 11.98 1.40
CA TYR A 127 15.86 10.64 1.94
C TYR A 127 15.09 10.68 3.27
N LYS A 128 15.46 11.58 4.18
CA LYS A 128 14.75 11.83 5.44
C LYS A 128 13.27 12.17 5.22
N SER A 129 12.96 13.03 4.24
CA SER A 129 11.57 13.32 3.86
C SER A 129 10.83 12.11 3.24
N ALA A 130 11.55 11.18 2.63
CA ALA A 130 10.96 9.93 2.15
C ALA A 130 10.63 8.99 3.32
N LEU A 131 11.54 8.85 4.28
CA LEU A 131 11.33 8.07 5.51
C LEU A 131 10.17 8.65 6.33
N GLN A 132 10.16 9.95 6.59
CA GLN A 132 9.11 10.61 7.36
C GLN A 132 7.72 10.34 6.79
N TYR A 133 7.56 10.38 5.47
CA TYR A 133 6.29 10.10 4.82
C TYR A 133 5.82 8.65 5.08
N LEU A 134 6.76 7.71 5.02
CA LEU A 134 6.47 6.30 5.23
C LEU A 134 6.15 6.00 6.71
N VAL A 135 6.86 6.62 7.65
CA VAL A 135 6.61 6.48 9.10
C VAL A 135 5.27 7.07 9.52
N LEU A 136 4.85 8.21 8.97
CA LEU A 136 3.59 8.86 9.35
C LEU A 136 2.34 7.99 9.14
N GLU A 137 2.37 7.09 8.16
CA GLU A 137 1.28 6.17 7.88
C GLU A 137 1.79 4.75 7.62
N SER A 138 2.77 4.31 8.41
CA SER A 138 3.50 3.04 8.21
C SER A 138 2.58 1.82 8.07
N HIS A 139 1.56 1.71 8.91
CA HIS A 139 0.54 0.66 8.88
C HIS A 139 -0.21 0.54 7.54
N ARG A 140 -0.19 1.58 6.68
CA ARG A 140 -0.81 1.55 5.34
C ARG A 140 0.10 0.94 4.28
N TYR A 141 1.39 0.90 4.53
CA TYR A 141 2.41 0.54 3.54
C TYR A 141 3.10 -0.79 3.85
N PHE A 142 3.27 -1.12 5.13
CA PHE A 142 4.00 -2.30 5.58
C PHE A 142 3.07 -3.49 5.85
N GLU A 143 3.51 -4.67 5.44
CA GLU A 143 2.88 -5.98 5.74
C GLU A 143 3.69 -6.77 6.79
N VAL A 144 4.94 -6.37 7.05
CA VAL A 144 5.85 -6.99 8.04
C VAL A 144 6.06 -6.03 9.22
N PRO A 145 5.49 -6.30 10.40
CA PRO A 145 5.55 -5.41 11.57
C PRO A 145 6.98 -5.09 12.04
N GLU A 146 7.89 -6.05 11.97
CA GLU A 146 9.29 -5.88 12.37
C GLU A 146 10.01 -4.89 11.47
N ALA A 147 9.72 -4.92 10.16
CA ALA A 147 10.28 -3.98 9.20
C ALA A 147 9.69 -2.58 9.35
N GLU A 148 8.40 -2.48 9.70
CA GLU A 148 7.77 -1.21 10.07
C GLU A 148 8.48 -0.58 11.27
N THR A 149 8.68 -1.35 12.35
CA THR A 149 9.38 -0.87 13.55
C THR A 149 10.84 -0.50 13.25
N SER A 150 11.52 -1.32 12.43
CA SER A 150 12.89 -1.04 11.97
C SER A 150 13.00 0.29 11.22
N LEU A 151 12.03 0.61 10.35
CA LEU A 151 12.02 1.89 9.63
C LEU A 151 11.86 3.09 10.57
N GLU A 152 11.03 2.96 11.61
CA GLU A 152 10.85 4.00 12.62
C GLU A 152 12.15 4.28 13.38
N ILE A 153 12.84 3.23 13.82
CA ILE A 153 14.16 3.34 14.49
C ILE A 153 15.16 4.02 13.56
N LEU A 154 15.27 3.53 12.31
CA LEU A 154 16.16 4.10 11.31
C LEU A 154 15.86 5.57 11.04
N PHE A 155 14.58 5.97 11.04
CA PHE A 155 14.20 7.36 10.85
C PHE A 155 14.64 8.25 12.02
N GLU A 156 14.56 7.76 13.26
CA GLU A 156 15.09 8.48 14.42
C GLU A 156 16.61 8.60 14.35
N ASP A 157 17.34 7.55 13.98
CA ASP A 157 18.80 7.61 13.80
C ASP A 157 19.19 8.66 12.75
N VAL A 158 18.48 8.68 11.62
CA VAL A 158 18.69 9.64 10.53
C VAL A 158 18.26 11.07 10.89
N LYS A 159 17.52 11.28 11.98
CA LYS A 159 17.28 12.63 12.51
C LYS A 159 18.44 13.16 13.32
N LEU A 160 19.15 12.28 14.01
CA LEU A 160 20.20 12.60 14.97
C LEU A 160 21.56 12.78 14.31
N CYS A 161 21.74 12.21 13.12
CA CYS A 161 22.76 12.58 12.16
C CYS A 161 22.17 13.55 11.10
#